data_AF-A0A0Q3QQB7-F1
#
_entry.id   AF-A0A0Q3QQB7-F1
#
_cell.length_a   1.000
_cell.length_b   1.000
_cell.length_c   1.000
_cell.angle_alpha   90.00
_cell.angle_beta   90.00
_cell.angle_gamma   90.00
#
_symmetry.space_group_name_H-M   'P 1'
#
loop_
_entity.id
_entity.type
_entity.pdbx_description
1 polymer ?
#
loop_
_entity_poly.entity_id
_entity_poly.type
_entity_poly.pdbx_seq_one_letter_code
_entity_poly.pdbx_strand_id
1 'polypeptide(L)'
;MYKKIGIFIVLVWFIFIGKANAEEVSVTDGNELQEALANTSENRVIKLEAGEYVGAFTISKPVHLIGEEGAKLIGPGSGNVLTIEADDVTVEGLQIEGSGSQNAGIYVKGNRSFIHKNIIQDVFHGIYAKESYGHRMENNVITSFKGSSNHKGYGIYLVKAPNSVATSNFIYDTQDGIYVSYSNFCEIRGNQMVRARYGVHTMDSRTVLIAQNEVRESVNGLMIMQSNEISIVANSFYLNTKIDGAGMFIFDTFDSKISSNIMQGNFKGILLENAKRNTFEFNTFIGNHTGLELREASDENTIYLNNFYHNTRQIISDQENTNLFTQDNYGNYFDDHGSLNLNNDELVDYAYKSGDVFYNMTSEEPYLSIFYQSPAVELWNMIEQYTPMPSDSFVIDESPLVKPAPVSWNKGNSEEAVISNATFNVMQIVTFLIVLIGSLSILLKLGRGKHEV
;
A
#
# COMPACT_ATOMS: atom_id res chain seq x y z
N MET A 1 26.20 48.61 -32.67
CA MET A 1 25.08 48.36 -33.60
C MET A 1 25.04 46.91 -34.08
N TYR A 2 26.18 46.27 -34.38
CA TYR A 2 26.28 44.87 -34.84
C TYR A 2 25.84 43.78 -33.84
N LYS A 3 25.99 43.99 -32.52
CA LYS A 3 25.51 43.02 -31.50
C LYS A 3 23.97 42.92 -31.41
N LYS A 4 23.23 43.98 -31.75
CA LYS A 4 21.76 43.98 -31.74
C LYS A 4 21.16 43.31 -32.99
N ILE A 5 21.89 43.32 -34.11
CA ILE A 5 21.49 42.65 -35.35
C ILE A 5 21.69 41.13 -35.23
N GLY A 6 22.76 40.68 -34.56
CA GLY A 6 22.99 39.25 -34.30
C GLY A 6 21.92 38.60 -33.41
N ILE A 7 21.45 39.31 -32.38
CA ILE A 7 20.36 38.83 -31.51
C ILE A 7 19.03 38.76 -32.25
N PHE A 8 18.78 39.69 -33.18
CA PHE A 8 17.56 39.69 -33.99
C PHE A 8 17.54 38.53 -35.00
N ILE A 9 18.69 38.15 -35.58
CA ILE A 9 18.80 37.01 -36.51
C ILE A 9 18.61 35.67 -35.78
N VAL A 10 19.10 35.53 -34.53
CA VAL A 10 18.87 34.33 -33.70
C VAL A 10 17.40 34.21 -33.26
N LEU A 11 16.74 35.33 -32.93
CA LEU A 11 15.31 35.34 -32.59
C LEU A 11 14.40 35.02 -33.78
N VAL A 12 14.77 35.43 -35.00
CA VAL A 12 14.03 35.07 -36.22
C VAL A 12 14.25 33.61 -36.62
N TRP A 13 15.40 33.00 -36.27
CA TRP A 13 15.63 31.56 -36.46
C TRP A 13 14.77 30.69 -35.52
N PHE A 14 14.49 31.17 -34.29
CA PHE A 14 13.56 30.49 -33.37
C PHE A 14 12.09 30.56 -33.81
N ILE A 15 11.71 31.55 -34.63
CA ILE A 15 10.36 31.67 -35.20
C ILE A 15 10.18 30.73 -36.43
N PHE A 16 11.28 30.21 -36.98
CA PHE A 16 11.29 29.23 -38.07
C PHE A 16 11.59 27.79 -37.62
N ILE A 17 11.53 27.49 -36.31
CA ILE A 17 11.31 26.11 -35.87
C ILE A 17 9.88 25.80 -36.26
N GLY A 18 9.72 25.22 -37.45
CA GLY A 18 8.45 24.74 -37.95
C GLY A 18 7.77 23.95 -36.85
N LYS A 19 6.45 24.12 -36.72
CA LYS A 19 5.63 23.16 -35.98
C LYS A 19 6.03 21.79 -36.50
N ALA A 20 6.76 21.02 -35.69
CA ALA A 20 6.94 19.61 -35.94
C ALA A 20 5.56 19.01 -35.73
N ASN A 21 4.74 19.06 -36.79
CA ASN A 21 3.57 18.20 -36.88
C ASN A 21 4.18 16.81 -36.98
N ALA A 22 4.25 16.10 -35.85
CA ALA A 22 4.43 14.66 -35.87
C ALA A 22 3.34 14.15 -36.83
N GLU A 23 3.76 13.51 -37.91
CA GLU A 23 2.82 13.00 -38.91
C GLU A 23 1.89 12.02 -38.21
N GLU A 24 0.58 12.24 -38.27
CA GLU A 24 -0.39 11.36 -37.61
C GLU A 24 -0.85 10.30 -38.62
N VAL A 25 -0.78 9.04 -38.22
CA VAL A 25 -1.31 7.93 -39.01
C VAL A 25 -2.45 7.29 -38.24
N SER A 26 -3.64 7.35 -38.81
CA SER A 26 -4.81 6.63 -38.30
C SER A 26 -4.83 5.21 -38.85
N VAL A 27 -5.15 4.25 -38.00
CA VAL A 27 -5.29 2.82 -38.35
C VAL A 27 -6.63 2.30 -37.84
N THR A 28 -7.23 1.37 -38.58
CA THR A 28 -8.59 0.86 -38.33
C THR A 28 -8.63 -0.63 -37.98
N ASP A 29 -7.54 -1.36 -38.25
CA ASP A 29 -7.41 -2.78 -37.91
C ASP A 29 -5.98 -3.20 -37.52
N GLY A 30 -5.84 -4.46 -37.11
CA GLY A 30 -4.56 -5.03 -36.67
C GLY A 30 -3.49 -5.11 -37.75
N ASN A 31 -3.86 -5.31 -39.02
CA ASN A 31 -2.89 -5.35 -40.12
C ASN A 31 -2.34 -3.96 -40.41
N GLU A 32 -3.21 -2.95 -40.45
CA GLU A 32 -2.81 -1.55 -40.60
C GLU A 32 -1.93 -1.09 -39.44
N LEU A 33 -2.26 -1.48 -38.21
CA LEU A 33 -1.43 -1.21 -37.03
C LEU A 33 -0.04 -1.86 -37.15
N GLN A 34 0.02 -3.13 -37.56
CA GLN A 34 1.29 -3.83 -37.75
C GLN A 34 2.15 -3.17 -38.84
N GLU A 35 1.54 -2.76 -39.95
CA GLU A 35 2.21 -2.06 -41.04
C GLU A 35 2.70 -0.67 -40.59
N ALA A 36 1.85 0.09 -39.88
CA ALA A 36 2.21 1.38 -39.32
C ALA A 36 3.40 1.24 -38.37
N LEU A 37 3.39 0.29 -37.45
CA LEU A 37 4.50 0.04 -36.52
C LEU A 37 5.81 -0.35 -37.23
N ALA A 38 5.73 -1.11 -38.33
CA ALA A 38 6.92 -1.51 -39.10
C ALA A 38 7.51 -0.35 -39.92
N ASN A 39 6.65 0.39 -40.63
CA ASN A 39 7.04 1.39 -41.64
C ASN A 39 7.17 2.82 -41.09
N THR A 40 6.88 3.04 -39.82
CA THR A 40 6.93 4.37 -39.19
C THR A 40 8.34 4.96 -39.14
N SER A 41 8.45 6.26 -39.41
CA SER A 41 9.62 7.09 -39.07
C SER A 41 9.62 7.43 -37.58
N GLU A 42 10.78 7.57 -36.94
CA GLU A 42 10.86 7.87 -35.50
C GLU A 42 10.02 9.10 -35.09
N ASN A 43 9.46 9.05 -33.87
CA ASN A 43 8.66 10.10 -33.22
C ASN A 43 7.31 10.43 -33.90
N ARG A 44 6.67 9.42 -34.50
CA ARG A 44 5.35 9.55 -35.12
C ARG A 44 4.21 9.28 -34.13
N VAL A 45 3.03 9.86 -34.37
CA VAL A 45 1.79 9.51 -33.66
C VAL A 45 1.02 8.47 -34.48
N ILE A 46 0.70 7.34 -33.87
CA ILE A 46 -0.15 6.29 -34.45
C ILE A 46 -1.45 6.26 -33.66
N LYS A 47 -2.55 6.62 -34.33
CA LYS A 47 -3.87 6.72 -33.73
C LYS A 47 -4.73 5.53 -34.12
N LEU A 48 -5.20 4.77 -33.14
CA LEU A 48 -6.14 3.67 -33.32
C LEU A 48 -7.55 4.23 -33.22
N GLU A 49 -8.33 4.07 -34.29
CA GLU A 49 -9.77 4.32 -34.25
C GLU A 49 -10.47 3.32 -33.33
N ALA A 50 -11.70 3.61 -32.93
CA ALA A 50 -12.50 2.69 -32.13
C ALA A 50 -12.68 1.35 -32.87
N GLY A 51 -12.23 0.25 -32.26
CA GLY A 51 -12.23 -1.06 -32.91
C GLY A 51 -11.40 -2.11 -32.17
N GLU A 52 -11.47 -3.34 -32.68
CA GLU A 52 -10.73 -4.48 -32.15
C GLU A 52 -9.51 -4.79 -33.04
N TYR A 53 -8.33 -4.77 -32.43
CA TYR A 53 -7.04 -5.03 -33.05
C TYR A 53 -6.53 -6.36 -32.52
N VAL A 54 -6.83 -7.43 -33.26
CA VAL A 54 -6.48 -8.79 -32.86
C VAL A 54 -5.05 -9.08 -33.31
N GLY A 55 -4.17 -9.42 -32.36
CA GLY A 55 -2.78 -9.76 -32.64
C GLY A 55 -1.85 -9.51 -31.47
N ALA A 56 -0.57 -9.82 -31.68
CA ALA A 56 0.51 -9.41 -30.81
C ALA A 56 1.33 -8.33 -31.52
N PHE A 57 1.51 -7.18 -30.87
CA PHE A 57 2.10 -6.00 -31.49
C PHE A 57 3.46 -5.67 -30.88
N THR A 58 4.40 -5.23 -31.70
CA THR A 58 5.74 -4.83 -31.27
C THR A 58 6.09 -3.43 -31.74
N ILE A 59 6.46 -2.57 -30.80
CA ILE A 59 6.92 -1.21 -31.04
C ILE A 59 8.45 -1.20 -31.02
N SER A 60 9.07 -1.18 -32.20
CA SER A 60 10.53 -1.20 -32.38
C SER A 60 11.15 0.16 -32.67
N LYS A 61 10.33 1.21 -32.77
CA LYS A 61 10.75 2.61 -32.98
C LYS A 61 10.04 3.55 -32.00
N PRO A 62 10.64 4.70 -31.62
CA PRO A 62 9.98 5.68 -30.77
C PRO A 62 8.71 6.20 -31.43
N VAL A 63 7.55 6.02 -30.79
CA VAL A 63 6.24 6.45 -31.28
C VAL A 63 5.32 6.82 -30.12
N HIS A 64 4.29 7.60 -30.41
CA HIS A 64 3.13 7.78 -29.54
C HIS A 64 1.96 6.96 -30.10
N LEU A 65 1.64 5.86 -29.43
CA LEU A 65 0.48 5.02 -29.73
C LEU A 65 -0.71 5.52 -28.91
N ILE A 66 -1.76 6.01 -29.58
CA ILE A 66 -2.94 6.57 -28.93
C ILE A 66 -4.22 5.86 -29.40
N GLY A 67 -5.05 5.43 -28.45
CA GLY A 67 -6.37 4.88 -28.70
C GLY A 67 -7.47 5.94 -28.63
N GLU A 68 -8.39 5.93 -29.59
CA GLU A 68 -9.71 6.52 -29.37
C GLU A 68 -10.53 5.69 -28.38
N GLU A 69 -11.58 6.28 -27.82
CA GLU A 69 -12.47 5.58 -26.91
C GLU A 69 -13.07 4.34 -27.59
N GLY A 70 -12.72 3.15 -27.08
CA GLY A 70 -13.12 1.86 -27.64
C GLY A 70 -12.05 1.15 -28.46
N ALA A 71 -10.86 1.74 -28.67
CA ALA A 71 -9.72 1.06 -29.30
C ALA A 71 -9.16 -0.04 -28.37
N LYS A 72 -9.19 -1.28 -28.85
CA LYS A 72 -8.90 -2.47 -28.05
C LYS A 72 -7.87 -3.37 -28.70
N LEU A 73 -6.74 -3.60 -28.03
CA LEU A 73 -5.78 -4.62 -28.39
C LEU A 73 -6.18 -5.96 -27.78
N ILE A 74 -6.41 -6.96 -28.63
CA ILE A 74 -6.80 -8.32 -28.22
C ILE A 74 -5.64 -9.26 -28.55
N GLY A 75 -4.92 -9.67 -27.50
CA GLY A 75 -3.84 -10.63 -27.60
C GLY A 75 -4.33 -12.04 -27.93
N PRO A 76 -3.43 -12.92 -28.40
CA PRO A 76 -3.80 -14.25 -28.87
C PRO A 76 -4.01 -15.29 -27.75
N GLY A 77 -4.04 -14.88 -26.47
CA GLY A 77 -4.09 -15.79 -25.32
C GLY A 77 -2.77 -16.54 -25.06
N SER A 78 -1.69 -16.14 -25.73
CA SER A 78 -0.33 -16.64 -25.55
C SER A 78 0.68 -15.52 -25.81
N GLY A 79 1.77 -15.45 -25.05
CA GLY A 79 2.71 -14.33 -25.19
C GLY A 79 2.16 -12.99 -24.68
N ASN A 80 2.92 -11.91 -24.91
CA ASN A 80 2.52 -10.55 -24.53
C ASN A 80 1.59 -9.93 -25.58
N VAL A 81 0.69 -9.03 -25.16
CA VAL A 81 -0.21 -8.34 -26.11
C VAL A 81 0.52 -7.23 -26.86
N LEU A 82 1.21 -6.35 -26.12
CA LEU A 82 2.03 -5.28 -26.65
C LEU A 82 3.47 -5.38 -26.12
N THR A 83 4.46 -5.42 -26.99
CA THR A 83 5.89 -5.39 -26.62
C THR A 83 6.52 -4.07 -27.05
N ILE A 84 7.12 -3.34 -26.12
CA ILE A 84 7.82 -2.08 -26.36
C ILE A 84 9.32 -2.33 -26.33
N GLU A 85 9.96 -2.33 -27.50
CA GLU A 85 11.41 -2.51 -27.63
C GLU A 85 12.16 -1.19 -27.77
N ALA A 86 11.51 -0.16 -28.32
CA ALA A 86 12.11 1.16 -28.47
C ALA A 86 12.04 2.02 -27.20
N ASP A 87 13.03 2.91 -27.12
CA ASP A 87 13.05 4.00 -26.16
C ASP A 87 11.98 5.06 -26.46
N ASP A 88 11.60 5.84 -25.44
CA ASP A 88 10.77 7.05 -25.53
C ASP A 88 9.38 6.80 -26.18
N VAL A 89 8.84 5.60 -25.99
CA VAL A 89 7.50 5.22 -26.46
C VAL A 89 6.42 5.69 -25.50
N THR A 90 5.37 6.31 -26.04
CA THR A 90 4.15 6.66 -25.31
C THR A 90 3.00 5.74 -25.71
N VAL A 91 2.28 5.21 -24.73
CA VAL A 91 1.07 4.39 -24.94
C VAL A 91 -0.08 5.00 -24.14
N GLU A 92 -1.10 5.49 -24.83
CA GLU A 92 -2.21 6.25 -24.25
C GLU A 92 -3.58 5.70 -24.67
N GLY A 93 -4.51 5.59 -23.72
CA GLY A 93 -5.94 5.49 -24.03
C GLY A 93 -6.40 4.14 -24.60
N LEU A 94 -5.61 3.07 -24.48
CA LEU A 94 -5.94 1.76 -25.03
C LEU A 94 -6.65 0.86 -24.02
N GLN A 95 -7.52 -0.01 -24.54
CA GLN A 95 -7.96 -1.21 -23.83
C GLN A 95 -7.07 -2.39 -24.26
N ILE A 96 -6.55 -3.18 -23.33
CA ILE A 96 -5.60 -4.27 -23.62
C ILE A 96 -6.01 -5.53 -22.85
N GLU A 97 -6.18 -6.65 -23.55
CA GLU A 97 -6.53 -7.94 -22.95
C GLU A 97 -5.96 -9.14 -23.72
N GLY A 98 -6.05 -10.35 -23.14
CA GLY A 98 -5.75 -11.58 -23.85
C GLY A 98 -4.27 -11.96 -23.88
N SER A 99 -3.52 -11.69 -22.80
CA SER A 99 -2.14 -12.19 -22.67
C SER A 99 -2.09 -13.70 -22.40
N GLY A 100 -0.94 -14.32 -22.61
CA GLY A 100 -0.67 -15.67 -22.09
C GLY A 100 -0.49 -15.73 -20.58
N SER A 101 -0.50 -16.94 -20.04
CA SER A 101 -0.05 -17.22 -18.67
C SER A 101 1.43 -16.85 -18.53
N GLN A 102 1.80 -16.13 -17.47
CA GLN A 102 3.17 -15.59 -17.26
C GLN A 102 3.60 -14.47 -18.22
N ASN A 103 2.69 -13.94 -19.03
CA ASN A 103 2.96 -12.83 -19.95
C ASN A 103 2.28 -11.53 -19.54
N ALA A 104 2.62 -10.42 -20.21
CA ALA A 104 2.09 -9.11 -19.89
C ALA A 104 1.08 -8.59 -20.92
N GLY A 105 0.17 -7.73 -20.48
CA GLY A 105 -0.57 -6.84 -21.38
C GLY A 105 0.41 -5.92 -22.11
N ILE A 106 1.28 -5.23 -21.37
CA ILE A 106 2.37 -4.42 -21.92
C ILE A 106 3.70 -4.91 -21.36
N TYR A 107 4.57 -5.41 -22.22
CA TYR A 107 5.94 -5.79 -21.88
C TYR A 107 6.93 -4.74 -22.39
N VAL A 108 7.77 -4.20 -21.50
CA VAL A 108 8.66 -3.08 -21.78
C VAL A 108 10.13 -3.50 -21.66
N LYS A 109 10.86 -3.31 -22.74
CA LYS A 109 12.31 -3.54 -22.87
C LYS A 109 13.08 -2.26 -23.21
N GLY A 110 12.47 -1.33 -23.96
CA GLY A 110 13.03 -0.02 -24.23
C GLY A 110 12.94 0.90 -23.02
N ASN A 111 13.65 2.03 -23.01
CA ASN A 111 13.73 2.93 -21.85
C ASN A 111 12.73 4.08 -21.93
N ARG A 112 12.43 4.70 -20.79
CA ARG A 112 11.68 5.97 -20.68
C ARG A 112 10.28 5.93 -21.30
N SER A 113 9.65 4.75 -21.29
CA SER A 113 8.28 4.61 -21.77
C SER A 113 7.29 5.36 -20.88
N PHE A 114 6.30 6.00 -21.49
CA PHE A 114 5.18 6.63 -20.81
C PHE A 114 3.88 5.89 -21.12
N ILE A 115 3.36 5.18 -20.13
CA ILE A 115 2.18 4.32 -20.27
C ILE A 115 1.07 4.91 -19.41
N HIS A 116 0.05 5.50 -20.03
CA HIS A 116 -0.96 6.22 -19.26
C HIS A 116 -2.39 6.13 -19.79
N LYS A 117 -3.37 6.23 -18.89
CA LYS A 117 -4.80 6.18 -19.21
C LYS A 117 -5.23 4.92 -19.97
N ASN A 118 -4.55 3.80 -19.75
CA ASN A 118 -4.91 2.52 -20.36
C ASN A 118 -5.80 1.70 -19.41
N ILE A 119 -6.66 0.86 -20.00
CA ILE A 119 -7.42 -0.17 -19.29
C ILE A 119 -6.82 -1.52 -19.66
N ILE A 120 -6.13 -2.16 -18.71
CA ILE A 120 -5.41 -3.41 -18.92
C ILE A 120 -6.10 -4.49 -18.08
N GLN A 121 -6.76 -5.43 -18.73
CA GLN A 121 -7.63 -6.40 -18.05
C GLN A 121 -7.49 -7.78 -18.66
N ASP A 122 -7.81 -8.80 -17.86
CA ASP A 122 -7.75 -10.21 -18.32
C ASP A 122 -6.39 -10.57 -18.94
N VAL A 123 -5.33 -10.14 -18.24
CA VAL A 123 -3.93 -10.44 -18.52
C VAL A 123 -3.28 -11.05 -17.28
N PHE A 124 -2.16 -11.73 -17.44
CA PHE A 124 -1.42 -12.25 -16.28
C PHE A 124 -0.71 -11.10 -15.55
N HIS A 125 0.28 -10.47 -16.18
CA HIS A 125 0.86 -9.20 -15.73
C HIS A 125 0.22 -8.01 -16.46
N GLY A 126 -0.05 -6.90 -15.78
CA GLY A 126 -0.54 -5.69 -16.44
C GLY A 126 0.54 -5.02 -17.28
N ILE A 127 1.46 -4.32 -16.60
CA ILE A 127 2.65 -3.70 -17.18
C ILE A 127 3.87 -4.39 -16.59
N TYR A 128 4.76 -4.90 -17.44
CA TYR A 128 6.01 -5.52 -17.03
C TYR A 128 7.18 -4.82 -17.68
N ALA A 129 7.92 -4.02 -16.91
CA ALA A 129 9.18 -3.43 -17.33
C ALA A 129 10.35 -4.25 -16.80
N LYS A 130 11.22 -4.68 -17.72
CA LYS A 130 12.37 -5.52 -17.42
C LYS A 130 13.63 -4.93 -18.02
N GLU A 131 14.70 -4.87 -17.22
CA GLU A 131 16.05 -4.51 -17.69
C GLU A 131 16.06 -3.22 -18.55
N SER A 132 15.31 -2.23 -18.10
CA SER A 132 15.06 -0.92 -18.73
C SER A 132 15.04 0.16 -17.65
N TYR A 133 14.83 1.45 -17.94
CA TYR A 133 14.79 2.47 -16.88
C TYR A 133 13.90 3.66 -17.21
N GLY A 134 13.53 4.43 -16.17
CA GLY A 134 12.96 5.77 -16.33
C GLY A 134 11.50 5.80 -16.76
N HIS A 135 10.73 4.75 -16.47
CA HIS A 135 9.34 4.63 -16.95
C HIS A 135 8.38 5.51 -16.15
N ARG A 136 7.31 5.95 -16.81
CA ARG A 136 6.17 6.60 -16.17
C ARG A 136 4.91 5.78 -16.46
N MET A 137 4.27 5.29 -15.41
CA MET A 137 3.04 4.47 -15.49
C MET A 137 1.94 5.17 -14.71
N GLU A 138 1.07 5.88 -15.41
CA GLU A 138 0.18 6.87 -14.79
C GLU A 138 -1.29 6.68 -15.16
N ASN A 139 -2.21 6.77 -14.19
CA ASN A 139 -3.65 6.75 -14.46
C ASN A 139 -4.15 5.52 -15.22
N ASN A 140 -3.51 4.35 -15.05
CA ASN A 140 -3.97 3.10 -15.65
C ASN A 140 -4.94 2.38 -14.73
N VAL A 141 -5.89 1.65 -15.32
CA VAL A 141 -6.76 0.69 -14.62
C VAL A 141 -6.27 -0.71 -14.95
N ILE A 142 -5.90 -1.49 -13.94
CA ILE A 142 -5.24 -2.79 -14.13
C ILE A 142 -5.92 -3.88 -13.31
N THR A 143 -6.29 -4.99 -13.96
CA THR A 143 -6.72 -6.24 -13.31
C THR A 143 -6.04 -7.44 -13.96
N SER A 144 -5.80 -8.48 -13.16
CA SER A 144 -5.34 -9.77 -13.68
C SER A 144 -6.51 -10.61 -14.22
N PHE A 145 -6.25 -11.88 -14.52
CA PHE A 145 -7.25 -12.85 -14.95
C PHE A 145 -8.45 -12.92 -14.01
N LYS A 146 -9.64 -13.09 -14.59
CA LYS A 146 -10.89 -13.23 -13.84
C LYS A 146 -10.95 -14.58 -13.10
N GLY A 147 -11.66 -14.61 -11.99
CA GLY A 147 -11.93 -15.82 -11.19
C GLY A 147 -10.88 -16.10 -10.10
N SER A 148 -11.32 -16.75 -9.01
CA SER A 148 -10.48 -17.04 -7.84
C SER A 148 -9.54 -18.24 -8.01
N SER A 149 -9.82 -19.13 -8.97
CA SER A 149 -9.03 -20.35 -9.22
C SER A 149 -7.82 -20.12 -10.13
N ASN A 150 -7.78 -18.99 -10.84
CA ASN A 150 -6.68 -18.67 -11.74
C ASN A 150 -5.49 -18.13 -10.96
N HIS A 151 -4.30 -18.60 -11.30
CA HIS A 151 -3.08 -17.95 -10.83
C HIS A 151 -3.02 -16.57 -11.47
N LYS A 152 -2.89 -15.54 -10.63
CA LYS A 152 -2.86 -14.13 -11.04
C LYS A 152 -1.42 -13.66 -11.10
N GLY A 153 -1.16 -12.65 -11.94
CA GLY A 153 0.11 -11.95 -11.95
C GLY A 153 0.01 -10.57 -11.30
N TYR A 154 1.09 -9.82 -11.40
CA TYR A 154 1.25 -8.47 -10.86
C TYR A 154 0.59 -7.39 -11.72
N GLY A 155 0.06 -6.33 -11.11
CA GLY A 155 -0.48 -5.19 -11.84
C GLY A 155 0.62 -4.43 -12.58
N ILE A 156 1.61 -3.92 -11.85
CA ILE A 156 2.85 -3.36 -12.39
C ILE A 156 4.02 -4.17 -11.86
N TYR A 157 4.89 -4.65 -12.74
CA TYR A 157 6.07 -5.43 -12.39
C TYR A 157 7.33 -4.74 -12.92
N LEU A 158 8.20 -4.32 -12.01
CA LEU A 158 9.46 -3.65 -12.29
C LEU A 158 10.61 -4.59 -11.90
N VAL A 159 11.39 -5.05 -12.87
CA VAL A 159 12.52 -5.95 -12.64
C VAL A 159 13.78 -5.34 -13.23
N LYS A 160 14.71 -4.93 -12.37
CA LYS A 160 15.89 -4.16 -12.79
C LYS A 160 15.49 -2.94 -13.62
N ALA A 161 14.48 -2.22 -13.14
CA ALA A 161 13.85 -1.09 -13.79
C ALA A 161 13.91 0.21 -12.95
N PRO A 162 15.12 0.73 -12.65
CA PRO A 162 15.30 1.85 -11.75
C PRO A 162 14.74 3.17 -12.31
N ASN A 163 14.57 4.16 -11.43
CA ASN A 163 14.05 5.50 -11.77
C ASN A 163 12.64 5.48 -12.37
N SER A 164 11.86 4.45 -12.06
CA SER A 164 10.50 4.30 -12.56
C SER A 164 9.48 4.89 -11.61
N VAL A 165 8.46 5.52 -12.16
CA VAL A 165 7.36 6.17 -11.43
C VAL A 165 6.05 5.46 -11.77
N ALA A 166 5.35 4.98 -10.75
CA ALA A 166 3.97 4.48 -10.87
C ALA A 166 3.05 5.35 -10.01
N THR A 167 2.18 6.14 -10.65
CA THR A 167 1.30 7.06 -9.94
C THR A 167 -0.15 7.06 -10.39
N SER A 168 -1.06 7.26 -9.45
CA SER A 168 -2.50 7.43 -9.73
C SER A 168 -3.13 6.24 -10.48
N ASN A 169 -2.57 5.04 -10.36
CA ASN A 169 -3.14 3.83 -10.95
C ASN A 169 -4.21 3.23 -10.03
N PHE A 170 -5.22 2.61 -10.64
CA PHE A 170 -6.21 1.79 -9.95
C PHE A 170 -5.97 0.32 -10.30
N ILE A 171 -5.52 -0.46 -9.33
CA ILE A 171 -5.13 -1.86 -9.53
C ILE A 171 -5.98 -2.74 -8.62
N TYR A 172 -6.62 -3.76 -9.18
CA TYR A 172 -7.47 -4.63 -8.38
C TYR A 172 -7.41 -6.09 -8.82
N ASP A 173 -7.72 -6.99 -7.89
CA ASP A 173 -7.81 -8.42 -8.14
C ASP A 173 -6.56 -9.02 -8.82
N THR A 174 -5.36 -8.60 -8.38
CA THR A 174 -4.04 -9.09 -8.83
C THR A 174 -3.38 -9.99 -7.79
N GLN A 175 -2.26 -10.63 -8.15
CA GLN A 175 -1.39 -11.24 -7.14
C GLN A 175 -0.74 -10.14 -6.30
N ASP A 176 0.11 -9.30 -6.86
CA ASP A 176 0.58 -8.09 -6.16
C ASP A 176 0.15 -6.86 -6.98
N GLY A 177 -0.13 -5.73 -6.34
CA GLY A 177 -0.52 -4.51 -7.03
C GLY A 177 0.66 -3.97 -7.85
N ILE A 178 1.71 -3.57 -7.15
CA ILE A 178 2.96 -3.07 -7.73
C ILE A 178 4.13 -3.83 -7.11
N TYR A 179 4.92 -4.52 -7.93
CA TYR A 179 6.10 -5.25 -7.48
C TYR A 179 7.38 -4.61 -8.05
N VAL A 180 8.25 -4.14 -7.16
CA VAL A 180 9.56 -3.54 -7.42
C VAL A 180 10.66 -4.52 -7.02
N SER A 181 11.42 -5.02 -7.99
CA SER A 181 12.49 -6.01 -7.78
C SER A 181 13.80 -5.52 -8.39
N TYR A 182 14.88 -5.50 -7.61
CA TYR A 182 16.20 -4.99 -8.03
C TYR A 182 16.15 -3.60 -8.70
N SER A 183 15.26 -2.72 -8.23
CA SER A 183 14.96 -1.46 -8.91
C SER A 183 15.03 -0.29 -7.93
N ASN A 184 16.08 0.52 -8.07
CA ASN A 184 16.35 1.64 -7.15
C ASN A 184 15.73 2.95 -7.65
N PHE A 185 15.56 3.92 -6.75
CA PHE A 185 15.07 5.26 -7.07
C PHE A 185 13.67 5.25 -7.70
N CYS A 186 12.84 4.28 -7.33
CA CYS A 186 11.46 4.18 -7.79
C CYS A 186 10.52 5.03 -6.92
N GLU A 187 9.46 5.56 -7.54
CA GLU A 187 8.41 6.28 -6.86
C GLU A 187 7.05 5.62 -7.12
N ILE A 188 6.42 5.16 -6.05
CA ILE A 188 5.10 4.55 -6.03
C ILE A 188 4.18 5.49 -5.27
N ARG A 189 3.39 6.32 -5.98
CA ARG A 189 2.64 7.40 -5.34
C ARG A 189 1.17 7.53 -5.75
N GLY A 190 0.27 7.65 -4.78
CA GLY A 190 -1.13 7.99 -5.09
C GLY A 190 -1.93 6.87 -5.76
N ASN A 191 -1.49 5.61 -5.64
CA ASN A 191 -2.17 4.48 -6.26
C ASN A 191 -3.25 3.90 -5.34
N GLN A 192 -4.32 3.37 -5.91
CA GLN A 192 -5.35 2.63 -5.19
C GLN A 192 -5.25 1.15 -5.56
N MET A 193 -5.09 0.29 -4.55
CA MET A 193 -4.90 -1.15 -4.71
C MET A 193 -5.91 -1.94 -3.87
N VAL A 194 -6.64 -2.87 -4.51
CA VAL A 194 -7.79 -3.54 -3.89
C VAL A 194 -7.75 -5.04 -4.15
N ARG A 195 -7.92 -5.85 -3.09
CA ARG A 195 -7.94 -7.33 -3.18
C ARG A 195 -6.70 -7.91 -3.90
N ALA A 196 -5.53 -7.39 -3.55
CA ALA A 196 -4.26 -8.00 -3.91
C ALA A 196 -3.80 -8.97 -2.81
N ARG A 197 -2.83 -9.83 -3.10
CA ARG A 197 -2.01 -10.44 -2.06
C ARG A 197 -1.26 -9.33 -1.34
N TYR A 198 -0.40 -8.60 -2.04
CA TYR A 198 0.30 -7.43 -1.51
C TYR A 198 -0.03 -6.20 -2.35
N GLY A 199 -0.34 -5.05 -1.73
CA GLY A 199 -0.53 -3.81 -2.47
C GLY A 199 0.76 -3.41 -3.17
N VAL A 200 1.79 -3.06 -2.40
CA VAL A 200 3.15 -2.87 -2.93
C VAL A 200 4.08 -3.90 -2.35
N HIS A 201 4.90 -4.50 -3.21
CA HIS A 201 5.93 -5.45 -2.86
C HIS A 201 7.28 -4.89 -3.31
N THR A 202 8.26 -4.83 -2.41
CA THR A 202 9.66 -4.54 -2.78
C THR A 202 10.55 -5.73 -2.45
N MET A 203 11.51 -6.03 -3.33
CA MET A 203 12.52 -7.07 -3.12
C MET A 203 13.88 -6.56 -3.65
N ASP A 204 14.93 -6.67 -2.84
CA ASP A 204 16.30 -6.32 -3.22
C ASP A 204 16.44 -4.91 -3.82
N SER A 205 15.72 -3.93 -3.26
CA SER A 205 15.65 -2.57 -3.81
C SER A 205 16.03 -1.50 -2.79
N ARG A 206 16.56 -0.38 -3.27
CA ARG A 206 17.07 0.72 -2.45
C ARG A 206 16.50 2.08 -2.87
N THR A 207 16.30 2.96 -1.90
CA THR A 207 15.82 4.33 -2.16
C THR A 207 14.50 4.35 -2.92
N VAL A 208 13.50 3.62 -2.44
CA VAL A 208 12.14 3.60 -3.01
C VAL A 208 11.23 4.49 -2.17
N LEU A 209 10.50 5.40 -2.82
CA LEU A 209 9.46 6.21 -2.21
C LEU A 209 8.11 5.53 -2.41
N ILE A 210 7.43 5.18 -1.32
CA ILE A 210 6.06 4.66 -1.31
C ILE A 210 5.20 5.67 -0.56
N ALA A 211 4.43 6.48 -1.29
CA ALA A 211 3.73 7.60 -0.68
C ALA A 211 2.27 7.73 -1.10
N GLN A 212 1.39 8.11 -0.16
CA GLN A 212 0.00 8.48 -0.49
C GLN A 212 -0.78 7.37 -1.21
N ASN A 213 -0.41 6.11 -1.05
CA ASN A 213 -1.14 4.98 -1.62
C ASN A 213 -2.23 4.53 -0.67
N GLU A 214 -3.28 3.96 -1.24
CA GLU A 214 -4.38 3.35 -0.52
C GLU A 214 -4.43 1.86 -0.87
N VAL A 215 -4.35 0.99 0.14
CA VAL A 215 -4.47 -0.46 -0.04
C VAL A 215 -5.54 -1.02 0.87
N ARG A 216 -6.49 -1.76 0.28
CA ARG A 216 -7.60 -2.36 1.02
C ARG A 216 -7.92 -3.78 0.62
N GLU A 217 -8.56 -4.49 1.55
CA GLU A 217 -9.09 -5.85 1.36
C GLU A 217 -8.04 -6.84 0.84
N SER A 218 -6.76 -6.58 1.13
CA SER A 218 -5.61 -7.33 0.65
C SER A 218 -5.05 -8.23 1.75
N VAL A 219 -4.09 -9.11 1.44
CA VAL A 219 -3.42 -9.88 2.51
C VAL A 219 -2.51 -8.95 3.29
N ASN A 220 -1.56 -8.31 2.60
CA ASN A 220 -0.80 -7.20 3.17
C ASN A 220 -1.03 -5.91 2.38
N GLY A 221 -1.05 -4.78 3.08
CA GLY A 221 -0.99 -3.48 2.42
C GLY A 221 0.35 -3.30 1.71
N LEU A 222 1.45 -3.49 2.44
CA LEU A 222 2.81 -3.56 1.90
C LEU A 222 3.54 -4.83 2.33
N MET A 223 4.41 -5.32 1.45
CA MET A 223 5.42 -6.34 1.74
C MET A 223 6.79 -5.78 1.34
N ILE A 224 7.59 -5.35 2.32
CA ILE A 224 8.91 -4.76 2.09
C ILE A 224 9.95 -5.82 2.46
N MET A 225 10.67 -6.35 1.47
CA MET A 225 11.62 -7.45 1.65
C MET A 225 13.02 -7.05 1.21
N GLN A 226 14.02 -7.39 2.02
CA GLN A 226 15.44 -7.38 1.63
C GLN A 226 15.85 -6.03 1.01
N SER A 227 15.41 -4.94 1.64
CA SER A 227 15.46 -3.59 1.06
C SER A 227 16.10 -2.60 2.03
N ASN A 228 16.61 -1.47 1.54
CA ASN A 228 17.16 -0.44 2.43
C ASN A 228 16.83 0.98 1.96
N GLU A 229 16.86 1.95 2.89
CA GLU A 229 16.55 3.36 2.60
C GLU A 229 15.18 3.56 1.95
N ILE A 230 14.18 2.80 2.41
CA ILE A 230 12.80 2.92 1.92
C ILE A 230 12.11 4.05 2.66
N SER A 231 11.40 4.90 1.93
CA SER A 231 10.59 5.98 2.50
C SER A 231 9.11 5.65 2.31
N ILE A 232 8.42 5.34 3.41
CA ILE A 232 7.00 4.96 3.42
C ILE A 232 6.21 6.05 4.11
N VAL A 233 5.51 6.89 3.34
CA VAL A 233 4.97 8.16 3.85
C VAL A 233 3.50 8.36 3.49
N ALA A 234 2.66 8.67 4.47
CA ALA A 234 1.27 9.08 4.23
C ALA A 234 0.41 8.07 3.45
N ASN A 235 0.66 6.77 3.61
CA ASN A 235 -0.17 5.72 3.02
C ASN A 235 -1.32 5.32 3.96
N SER A 236 -2.38 4.75 3.39
CA SER A 236 -3.53 4.22 4.13
C SER A 236 -3.71 2.73 3.84
N PHE A 237 -3.71 1.92 4.90
CA PHE A 237 -3.87 0.46 4.84
C PHE A 237 -5.08 0.07 5.67
N TYR A 238 -6.14 -0.44 5.03
CA TYR A 238 -7.36 -0.77 5.76
C TYR A 238 -8.00 -2.10 5.36
N LEU A 239 -8.58 -2.78 6.36
CA LEU A 239 -9.28 -4.05 6.20
C LEU A 239 -8.43 -5.17 5.55
N ASN A 240 -7.13 -5.21 5.85
CA ASN A 240 -6.29 -6.37 5.53
C ASN A 240 -6.41 -7.40 6.66
N THR A 241 -7.52 -8.16 6.65
CA THR A 241 -8.02 -8.91 7.83
C THR A 241 -7.68 -10.41 7.82
N LYS A 242 -6.85 -10.90 6.90
CA LYS A 242 -6.40 -12.30 7.00
C LYS A 242 -5.53 -12.46 8.25
N ILE A 243 -5.53 -13.65 8.84
CA ILE A 243 -4.84 -13.93 10.12
C ILE A 243 -3.31 -13.75 10.01
N ASP A 244 -2.77 -13.94 8.82
CA ASP A 244 -1.36 -13.71 8.47
C ASP A 244 -1.15 -12.33 7.83
N GLY A 245 -2.23 -11.55 7.70
CA GLY A 245 -2.25 -10.26 7.03
C GLY A 245 -1.81 -9.10 7.92
N ALA A 246 -1.20 -8.09 7.30
CA ALA A 246 -0.76 -6.87 7.96
C ALA A 246 -1.05 -5.63 7.11
N GLY A 247 -1.23 -4.46 7.73
CA GLY A 247 -1.16 -3.19 7.01
C GLY A 247 0.21 -3.05 6.31
N MET A 248 1.28 -3.38 7.03
CA MET A 248 2.64 -3.42 6.49
C MET A 248 3.41 -4.57 7.10
N PHE A 249 4.01 -5.42 6.26
CA PHE A 249 5.00 -6.39 6.69
C PHE A 249 6.37 -5.95 6.17
N ILE A 250 7.28 -5.66 7.10
CA ILE A 250 8.67 -5.31 6.83
C ILE A 250 9.56 -6.49 7.25
N PHE A 251 10.26 -7.05 6.28
CA PHE A 251 11.13 -8.21 6.44
C PHE A 251 12.53 -7.89 5.92
N ASP A 252 13.57 -8.16 6.71
CA ASP A 252 14.99 -7.99 6.28
C ASP A 252 15.24 -6.59 5.68
N THR A 253 14.82 -5.54 6.39
CA THR A 253 14.82 -4.17 5.88
C THR A 253 15.48 -3.20 6.84
N PHE A 254 16.32 -2.32 6.29
CA PHE A 254 17.25 -1.51 7.08
C PHE A 254 17.20 -0.03 6.72
N ASP A 255 17.57 0.82 7.69
CA ASP A 255 17.86 2.24 7.47
C ASP A 255 16.72 2.99 6.75
N SER A 256 15.47 2.62 7.05
CA SER A 256 14.26 3.11 6.37
C SER A 256 13.41 4.03 7.26
N LYS A 257 12.59 4.86 6.64
CA LYS A 257 11.71 5.82 7.32
C LYS A 257 10.25 5.51 7.01
N ILE A 258 9.48 5.24 8.06
CA ILE A 258 8.06 4.92 8.02
C ILE A 258 7.34 6.02 8.79
N SER A 259 6.63 6.89 8.08
CA SER A 259 6.03 8.06 8.72
C SER A 259 4.65 8.45 8.23
N SER A 260 3.82 8.96 9.14
CA SER A 260 2.49 9.48 8.82
C SER A 260 1.55 8.48 8.13
N ASN A 261 1.71 7.17 8.33
CA ASN A 261 0.83 6.16 7.71
C ASN A 261 -0.38 5.85 8.60
N ILE A 262 -1.52 5.49 8.00
CA ILE A 262 -2.70 4.95 8.69
C ILE A 262 -2.74 3.44 8.51
N MET A 263 -2.83 2.71 9.62
CA MET A 263 -3.17 1.30 9.63
C MET A 263 -4.48 1.14 10.39
N GLN A 264 -5.59 0.87 9.68
CA GLN A 264 -6.92 0.82 10.25
C GLN A 264 -7.63 -0.52 10.03
N GLY A 265 -8.06 -1.17 11.11
CA GLY A 265 -8.89 -2.38 11.02
C GLY A 265 -8.19 -3.56 10.35
N ASN A 266 -6.86 -3.64 10.40
CA ASN A 266 -6.09 -4.77 9.90
C ASN A 266 -5.95 -5.84 10.99
N PHE A 267 -5.55 -7.05 10.62
CA PHE A 267 -5.20 -8.05 11.64
C PHE A 267 -3.93 -7.59 12.39
N LYS A 268 -2.88 -7.22 11.66
CA LYS A 268 -1.71 -6.52 12.23
C LYS A 268 -1.57 -5.14 11.59
N GLY A 269 -1.24 -4.11 12.35
CA GLY A 269 -0.92 -2.79 11.78
C GLY A 269 0.41 -2.85 11.05
N ILE A 270 1.49 -3.03 11.81
CA ILE A 270 2.84 -3.30 11.28
C ILE A 270 3.37 -4.59 11.89
N LEU A 271 3.98 -5.42 11.05
CA LEU A 271 4.78 -6.57 11.43
C LEU A 271 6.24 -6.33 11.02
N LEU A 272 7.17 -6.43 11.96
CA LEU A 272 8.62 -6.38 11.71
C LEU A 272 9.26 -7.73 11.95
N GLU A 273 10.15 -8.15 11.06
CA GLU A 273 10.99 -9.34 11.22
C GLU A 273 12.36 -9.09 10.59
N ASN A 274 13.44 -9.24 11.37
CA ASN A 274 14.80 -8.90 10.98
C ASN A 274 14.94 -7.47 10.40
N ALA A 275 14.25 -6.49 10.98
CA ALA A 275 14.26 -5.10 10.50
C ALA A 275 15.01 -4.18 11.48
N LYS A 276 16.06 -3.49 11.03
CA LYS A 276 16.95 -2.72 11.93
C LYS A 276 17.19 -1.28 11.52
N ARG A 277 17.45 -0.40 12.49
CA ARG A 277 17.77 1.02 12.29
C ARG A 277 16.71 1.77 11.47
N ASN A 278 15.45 1.37 11.58
CA ASN A 278 14.35 2.06 10.95
C ASN A 278 13.74 3.09 11.91
N THR A 279 13.17 4.15 11.36
CA THR A 279 12.45 5.17 12.14
C THR A 279 10.96 5.11 11.84
N PHE A 280 10.14 4.98 12.88
CA PHE A 280 8.68 4.96 12.83
C PHE A 280 8.15 6.18 13.58
N GLU A 281 7.58 7.15 12.87
CA GLU A 281 7.08 8.39 13.47
C GLU A 281 5.75 8.88 12.88
N PHE A 282 4.90 9.47 13.72
CA PHE A 282 3.60 10.03 13.31
C PHE A 282 2.66 9.03 12.64
N ASN A 283 2.90 7.72 12.76
CA ASN A 283 1.99 6.72 12.24
C ASN A 283 0.79 6.55 13.19
N THR A 284 -0.34 6.11 12.65
CA THR A 284 -1.58 5.96 13.42
C THR A 284 -2.18 4.58 13.20
N PHE A 285 -2.38 3.87 14.30
CA PHE A 285 -2.85 2.48 14.38
C PHE A 285 -4.23 2.47 15.02
N ILE A 286 -5.28 2.15 14.24
CA ILE A 286 -6.67 2.24 14.71
C ILE A 286 -7.37 0.88 14.55
N GLY A 287 -7.84 0.31 15.67
CA GLY A 287 -8.75 -0.83 15.62
C GLY A 287 -8.15 -2.09 14.98
N ASN A 288 -6.83 -2.24 15.00
CA ASN A 288 -6.18 -3.46 14.53
C ASN A 288 -6.25 -4.55 15.62
N HIS A 289 -6.15 -5.83 15.26
CA HIS A 289 -6.01 -6.86 16.30
C HIS A 289 -4.67 -6.69 17.05
N THR A 290 -3.57 -6.49 16.33
CA THR A 290 -2.29 -6.06 16.90
C THR A 290 -1.84 -4.77 16.22
N GLY A 291 -1.51 -3.72 16.96
CA GLY A 291 -0.99 -2.47 16.39
C GLY A 291 0.38 -2.66 15.75
N LEU A 292 1.39 -2.95 16.59
CA LEU A 292 2.76 -3.22 16.16
C LEU A 292 3.26 -4.56 16.73
N GLU A 293 3.79 -5.43 15.87
CA GLU A 293 4.40 -6.70 16.26
C GLU A 293 5.88 -6.71 15.86
N LEU A 294 6.76 -6.82 16.85
CA LEU A 294 8.21 -6.91 16.68
C LEU A 294 8.64 -8.36 16.85
N ARG A 295 9.15 -8.98 15.79
CA ARG A 295 9.69 -10.34 15.82
C ARG A 295 11.20 -10.37 15.83
N GLU A 296 11.75 -11.58 15.93
CA GLU A 296 13.16 -11.94 15.82
C GLU A 296 14.02 -10.93 15.03
N ALA A 297 15.13 -10.51 15.66
CA ALA A 297 16.15 -9.62 15.08
C ALA A 297 15.64 -8.26 14.58
N SER A 298 14.51 -7.76 15.11
CA SER A 298 14.00 -6.41 14.82
C SER A 298 14.45 -5.42 15.90
N ASP A 299 15.74 -5.09 15.91
CA ASP A 299 16.44 -4.27 16.92
C ASP A 299 16.93 -2.91 16.37
N GLU A 300 17.35 -2.01 17.27
CA GLU A 300 17.89 -0.68 16.94
C GLU A 300 16.91 0.24 16.16
N ASN A 301 15.61 -0.05 16.17
CA ASN A 301 14.60 0.84 15.57
C ASN A 301 14.23 1.97 16.54
N THR A 302 13.83 3.12 16.00
CA THR A 302 13.33 4.27 16.77
C THR A 302 11.84 4.45 16.48
N ILE A 303 10.99 4.26 17.48
CA ILE A 303 9.52 4.22 17.37
C ILE A 303 8.94 5.26 18.33
N TYR A 304 8.61 6.45 17.83
CA TYR A 304 8.19 7.57 18.67
C TYR A 304 7.16 8.45 17.95
N LEU A 305 6.38 9.24 18.69
CA LEU A 305 5.33 10.10 18.16
C LEU A 305 4.27 9.36 17.31
N ASN A 306 4.03 8.07 17.58
CA ASN A 306 2.95 7.32 16.94
C ASN A 306 1.70 7.32 17.82
N ASN A 307 0.54 7.12 17.20
CA ASN A 307 -0.75 7.08 17.90
C ASN A 307 -1.37 5.68 17.81
N PHE A 308 -1.62 5.05 18.94
CA PHE A 308 -2.28 3.75 19.05
C PHE A 308 -3.68 3.93 19.66
N TYR A 309 -4.70 3.49 18.90
CA TYR A 309 -6.11 3.61 19.27
C TYR A 309 -6.85 2.29 19.11
N HIS A 310 -7.53 1.87 20.17
CA HIS A 310 -8.53 0.81 20.15
C HIS A 310 -8.04 -0.49 19.50
N ASN A 311 -6.72 -0.73 19.48
CA ASN A 311 -6.19 -2.01 19.02
C ASN A 311 -6.46 -3.03 20.13
N THR A 312 -6.73 -4.29 19.76
CA THR A 312 -6.91 -5.34 20.78
C THR A 312 -5.63 -5.53 21.58
N ARG A 313 -4.47 -5.40 20.92
CA ARG A 313 -3.14 -5.33 21.50
C ARG A 313 -2.38 -4.18 20.86
N GLN A 314 -1.86 -3.24 21.64
CA GLN A 314 -1.14 -2.08 21.08
C GLN A 314 0.18 -2.50 20.44
N ILE A 315 1.08 -3.09 21.23
CA ILE A 315 2.42 -3.51 20.81
C ILE A 315 2.78 -4.84 21.48
N ILE A 316 3.47 -5.71 20.75
CA ILE A 316 4.15 -6.90 21.28
C ILE A 316 5.57 -7.00 20.71
N SER A 317 6.48 -7.55 21.51
CA SER A 317 7.85 -7.89 21.11
C SER A 317 8.24 -9.31 21.51
N ASP A 318 9.06 -9.96 20.67
CA ASP A 318 9.80 -11.17 21.05
C ASP A 318 10.89 -10.85 22.12
N GLN A 319 11.51 -11.90 22.68
CA GLN A 319 12.55 -11.78 23.71
C GLN A 319 13.78 -11.02 23.17
N GLU A 320 14.31 -10.08 23.97
CA GLU A 320 15.40 -9.15 23.63
C GLU A 320 15.00 -7.97 22.72
N ASN A 321 14.43 -6.94 23.33
CA ASN A 321 14.05 -5.70 22.67
C ASN A 321 15.04 -4.56 22.97
N THR A 322 15.82 -4.12 21.98
CA THR A 322 16.72 -2.96 22.08
C THR A 322 16.25 -1.75 21.26
N ASN A 323 14.96 -1.75 20.86
CA ASN A 323 14.37 -0.62 20.17
C ASN A 323 14.14 0.55 21.13
N LEU A 324 14.25 1.76 20.59
CA LEU A 324 13.98 3.00 21.31
C LEU A 324 12.53 3.42 21.09
N PHE A 325 11.74 3.50 22.16
CA PHE A 325 10.36 4.00 22.11
C PHE A 325 10.23 5.47 22.48
N THR A 326 11.33 6.09 22.87
CA THR A 326 11.41 7.50 23.25
C THR A 326 12.60 8.14 22.55
N GLN A 327 12.39 9.31 21.94
CA GLN A 327 13.42 10.10 21.26
C GLN A 327 13.22 11.57 21.61
N ASP A 328 14.28 12.25 22.04
CA ASP A 328 14.25 13.67 22.45
C ASP A 328 13.18 13.98 23.52
N ASN A 329 12.96 13.05 24.46
CA ASN A 329 11.94 13.05 25.51
C ASN A 329 10.48 12.90 25.03
N TYR A 330 10.24 12.53 23.78
CA TYR A 330 8.91 12.23 23.28
C TYR A 330 8.77 10.75 22.93
N GLY A 331 7.76 10.11 23.49
CA GLY A 331 7.34 8.75 23.19
C GLY A 331 6.12 8.70 22.29
N ASN A 332 5.28 7.69 22.49
CA ASN A 332 4.08 7.41 21.72
C ASN A 332 2.82 7.69 22.54
N TYR A 333 1.69 7.84 21.85
CA TYR A 333 0.38 7.94 22.47
C TYR A 333 -0.33 6.57 22.46
N PHE A 334 -0.86 6.17 23.61
CA PHE A 334 -1.60 4.93 23.81
C PHE A 334 -2.94 5.25 24.47
N ASP A 335 -4.07 4.88 23.84
CA ASP A 335 -5.40 5.20 24.36
C ASP A 335 -5.84 4.36 25.58
N ASP A 336 -5.15 3.25 25.82
CA ASP A 336 -5.30 2.38 27.00
C ASP A 336 -4.32 2.72 28.13
N HIS A 337 -3.49 3.76 27.95
CA HIS A 337 -2.59 4.26 28.98
C HIS A 337 -3.21 5.45 29.72
N GLY A 338 -3.18 5.38 31.06
CA GLY A 338 -3.80 6.37 31.93
C GLY A 338 -3.24 7.78 31.76
N SER A 339 -4.07 8.79 32.02
CA SER A 339 -3.72 10.20 31.80
C SER A 339 -3.14 10.89 33.05
N LEU A 340 -2.44 10.17 33.93
CA LEU A 340 -1.88 10.78 35.14
C LEU A 340 -0.73 11.72 34.74
N ASN A 341 -1.01 13.00 34.81
CA ASN A 341 -0.10 14.09 34.48
C ASN A 341 -0.31 15.20 35.51
N LEU A 342 0.45 15.13 36.60
CA LEU A 342 0.38 16.01 37.75
C LEU A 342 1.08 17.36 37.49
N ASN A 343 2.08 17.36 36.61
CA ASN A 343 2.85 18.55 36.27
C ASN A 343 2.22 19.38 35.12
N ASN A 344 1.16 18.85 34.48
CA ASN A 344 0.42 19.42 33.34
C ASN A 344 1.29 19.71 32.10
N ASP A 345 2.30 18.87 31.80
CA ASP A 345 3.07 18.94 30.56
C ASP A 345 2.45 18.08 29.43
N GLU A 346 3.20 17.77 28.37
CA GLU A 346 2.71 16.97 27.24
C GLU A 346 2.85 15.45 27.44
N LEU A 347 3.48 15.02 28.55
CA LEU A 347 3.90 13.66 28.83
C LEU A 347 3.15 13.08 30.03
N VAL A 348 3.03 11.75 30.05
CA VAL A 348 2.49 11.02 31.20
C VAL A 348 3.61 10.85 32.24
N ASP A 349 3.28 10.98 33.53
CA ASP A 349 4.27 10.99 34.62
C ASP A 349 4.96 9.63 34.87
N TYR A 350 4.55 8.56 34.18
CA TYR A 350 5.10 7.21 34.33
C TYR A 350 5.20 6.49 33.00
N ALA A 351 6.15 5.55 32.91
CA ALA A 351 6.42 4.81 31.69
C ALA A 351 5.26 3.88 31.30
N TYR A 352 5.03 3.75 30.00
CA TYR A 352 4.17 2.72 29.43
C TYR A 352 4.93 1.41 29.31
N LYS A 353 4.27 0.30 29.68
CA LYS A 353 4.79 -1.06 29.52
C LYS A 353 3.80 -1.91 28.73
N SER A 354 4.24 -2.68 27.74
CA SER A 354 3.38 -3.69 27.10
C SER A 354 2.98 -4.76 28.13
N GLY A 355 1.68 -4.89 28.40
CA GLY A 355 1.15 -5.76 29.46
C GLY A 355 1.13 -7.24 29.07
N ASP A 356 2.26 -7.93 29.16
CA ASP A 356 2.45 -9.22 28.47
C ASP A 356 2.03 -10.48 29.25
N VAL A 357 1.61 -10.43 30.52
CA VAL A 357 1.24 -11.68 31.23
C VAL A 357 -0.02 -12.29 30.63
N PHE A 358 -1.09 -11.51 30.50
CA PHE A 358 -2.33 -12.01 29.91
C PHE A 358 -2.13 -12.39 28.44
N TYR A 359 -1.34 -11.59 27.70
CA TYR A 359 -1.02 -11.90 26.31
C TYR A 359 -0.22 -13.20 26.15
N ASN A 360 0.76 -13.45 27.01
CA ASN A 360 1.49 -14.73 27.02
C ASN A 360 0.53 -15.90 27.30
N MET A 361 -0.40 -15.75 28.24
CA MET A 361 -1.43 -16.76 28.48
C MET A 361 -2.30 -17.00 27.25
N THR A 362 -2.66 -15.94 26.50
CA THR A 362 -3.44 -16.11 25.26
C THR A 362 -2.66 -16.78 24.13
N SER A 363 -1.33 -16.68 24.13
CA SER A 363 -0.48 -17.40 23.16
C SER A 363 -0.47 -18.90 23.43
N GLU A 364 -0.50 -19.31 24.70
CA GLU A 364 -0.61 -20.72 25.10
C GLU A 364 -2.04 -21.26 24.94
N GLU A 365 -3.04 -20.45 25.31
CA GLU A 365 -4.47 -20.80 25.29
C GLU A 365 -5.29 -19.76 24.50
N PRO A 366 -5.43 -19.92 23.16
CA PRO A 366 -6.06 -18.94 22.29
C PRO A 366 -7.51 -18.56 22.66
N TYR A 367 -8.24 -19.45 23.34
CA TYR A 367 -9.61 -19.19 23.80
C TYR A 367 -9.69 -18.07 24.85
N LEU A 368 -8.59 -17.77 25.55
CA LEU A 368 -8.54 -16.66 26.52
C LEU A 368 -8.71 -15.29 25.84
N SER A 369 -8.48 -15.19 24.53
CA SER A 369 -8.71 -13.96 23.74
C SER A 369 -10.12 -13.36 23.90
N ILE A 370 -11.13 -14.15 24.26
CA ILE A 370 -12.48 -13.66 24.53
C ILE A 370 -12.54 -12.65 25.69
N PHE A 371 -11.52 -12.64 26.57
CA PHE A 371 -11.47 -11.78 27.74
C PHE A 371 -10.65 -10.49 27.54
N TYR A 372 -10.13 -10.20 26.35
CA TYR A 372 -9.25 -9.04 26.11
C TYR A 372 -9.82 -7.69 26.58
N GLN A 373 -11.13 -7.51 26.50
CA GLN A 373 -11.84 -6.30 26.93
C GLN A 373 -12.65 -6.51 28.22
N SER A 374 -12.33 -7.56 28.98
CA SER A 374 -12.98 -7.78 30.27
C SER A 374 -12.42 -6.83 31.32
N PRO A 375 -13.25 -6.35 32.27
CA PRO A 375 -12.78 -5.48 33.35
C PRO A 375 -11.62 -6.08 34.18
N ALA A 376 -11.52 -7.41 34.24
CA ALA A 376 -10.44 -8.09 34.94
C ALA A 376 -9.09 -7.95 34.23
N VAL A 377 -9.08 -8.07 32.89
CA VAL A 377 -7.86 -7.88 32.08
C VAL A 377 -7.44 -6.42 32.08
N GLU A 378 -8.40 -5.49 31.98
CA GLU A 378 -8.12 -4.05 32.06
C GLU A 378 -7.49 -3.66 33.41
N LEU A 379 -8.05 -4.14 34.52
CA LEU A 379 -7.49 -3.94 35.86
C LEU A 379 -6.08 -4.55 36.00
N TRP A 380 -5.88 -5.74 35.43
CA TRP A 380 -4.59 -6.40 35.44
C TRP A 380 -3.53 -5.59 34.70
N ASN A 381 -3.83 -5.16 33.47
CA ASN A 381 -2.93 -4.32 32.66
C ASN A 381 -2.58 -3.01 33.38
N MET A 382 -3.53 -2.41 34.10
CA MET A 382 -3.28 -1.22 34.93
C MET A 382 -2.27 -1.52 36.07
N ILE A 383 -2.42 -2.65 36.77
CA ILE A 383 -1.50 -3.04 37.86
C ILE A 383 -0.08 -3.29 37.31
N GLU A 384 0.06 -3.88 36.13
CA GLU A 384 1.35 -4.13 35.49
C GLU A 384 2.14 -2.85 35.20
N GLN A 385 1.45 -1.73 34.90
CA GLN A 385 2.13 -0.45 34.71
C GLN A 385 2.91 -0.03 35.97
N TYR A 386 2.32 -0.22 37.15
CA TYR A 386 2.88 0.23 38.44
C TYR A 386 3.73 -0.82 39.17
N THR A 387 3.73 -2.07 38.71
CA THR A 387 4.49 -3.14 39.35
C THR A 387 5.83 -3.38 38.63
N PRO A 388 6.94 -3.55 39.37
CA PRO A 388 8.20 -3.99 38.80
C PRO A 388 8.11 -5.50 38.57
N MET A 389 7.52 -5.89 37.44
CA MET A 389 7.62 -7.26 36.95
C MET A 389 8.91 -7.40 36.13
N PRO A 390 9.77 -8.37 36.41
CA PRO A 390 10.89 -8.68 35.51
C PRO A 390 10.36 -9.38 34.25
N SER A 391 10.61 -8.80 33.09
CA SER A 391 10.40 -9.44 31.78
C SER A 391 11.43 -8.90 30.79
N ASP A 392 12.05 -9.79 30.04
CA ASP A 392 13.01 -9.45 28.99
C ASP A 392 12.31 -9.15 27.63
N SER A 393 10.97 -9.13 27.63
CA SER A 393 10.13 -8.90 26.45
C SER A 393 9.34 -7.59 26.47
N PHE A 394 9.39 -6.84 27.58
CA PHE A 394 8.59 -5.61 27.68
C PHE A 394 9.05 -4.56 26.68
N VAL A 395 8.07 -3.99 25.98
CA VAL A 395 8.20 -2.68 25.36
C VAL A 395 8.03 -1.65 26.47
N ILE A 396 9.04 -0.80 26.69
CA ILE A 396 9.00 0.29 27.65
C ILE A 396 9.12 1.60 26.89
N ASP A 397 8.13 2.48 27.05
CA ASP A 397 8.17 3.86 26.61
C ASP A 397 8.24 4.77 27.83
N GLU A 398 9.37 5.44 28.00
CA GLU A 398 9.71 6.24 29.19
C GLU A 398 9.05 7.63 29.16
N SER A 399 8.47 8.05 28.04
CA SER A 399 7.86 9.38 27.91
C SER A 399 6.58 9.32 27.06
N PRO A 400 5.56 8.55 27.47
CA PRO A 400 4.33 8.44 26.70
C PRO A 400 3.62 9.80 26.63
N LEU A 401 2.94 10.07 25.52
CA LEU A 401 2.24 11.33 25.31
C LEU A 401 0.86 11.33 26.01
N VAL A 402 0.49 12.45 26.61
CA VAL A 402 -0.86 12.66 27.20
C VAL A 402 -1.92 12.85 26.12
N LYS A 403 -1.51 13.47 25.01
CA LYS A 403 -2.36 13.75 23.86
C LYS A 403 -1.76 13.10 22.62
N PRO A 404 -2.59 12.75 21.64
CA PRO A 404 -2.11 12.25 20.38
C PRO A 404 -1.07 13.17 19.74
N ALA A 405 -0.03 12.57 19.15
CA ALA A 405 0.89 13.27 18.28
C ALA A 405 0.11 13.93 17.12
N PRO A 406 0.42 15.20 16.77
CA PRO A 406 -0.29 15.91 15.72
C PRO A 406 0.08 15.32 14.35
N VAL A 407 -0.86 14.59 13.74
CA VAL A 407 -0.68 14.05 12.39
C VAL A 407 -1.43 14.90 11.38
N SER A 408 -0.75 15.33 10.31
CA SER A 408 -1.38 16.05 9.20
C SER A 408 -1.90 15.05 8.16
N TRP A 409 -3.20 14.79 8.20
CA TRP A 409 -3.87 14.03 7.16
C TRP A 409 -4.35 14.97 6.06
N ASN A 410 -3.85 14.80 4.84
CA ASN A 410 -4.59 15.27 3.67
C ASN A 410 -5.78 14.34 3.51
N LYS A 411 -6.89 14.61 4.21
CA LYS A 411 -8.17 13.97 3.91
C LYS A 411 -8.49 14.29 2.45
N GLY A 412 -8.30 13.33 1.55
CA GLY A 412 -8.94 13.36 0.26
C GLY A 412 -10.46 13.50 0.49
N ASN A 413 -11.10 14.38 -0.28
CA ASN A 413 -12.52 14.73 -0.17
C ASN A 413 -13.47 13.57 -0.55
N SER A 414 -13.41 12.42 0.11
CA SER A 414 -14.26 11.26 -0.20
C SER A 414 -15.07 10.70 0.98
N GLU A 415 -14.76 11.05 2.23
CA GLU A 415 -15.46 10.45 3.40
C GLU A 415 -16.55 11.29 4.05
N GLU A 416 -16.57 12.62 3.87
CA GLU A 416 -17.63 13.46 4.47
C GLU A 416 -19.04 13.21 3.88
N ALA A 417 -19.13 12.50 2.75
CA ALA A 417 -20.41 12.21 2.11
C ALA A 417 -21.12 10.93 2.61
N VAL A 418 -20.44 10.05 3.36
CA VAL A 418 -21.02 8.73 3.74
C VAL A 418 -21.48 8.69 5.21
N ILE A 419 -20.85 9.45 6.10
CA ILE A 419 -21.17 9.41 7.55
C ILE A 419 -22.38 10.30 7.91
N SER A 420 -22.81 11.22 7.03
CA SER A 420 -23.92 12.13 7.33
C SER A 420 -25.33 11.53 7.22
N ASN A 421 -25.47 10.27 6.78
CA ASN A 421 -26.79 9.63 6.59
C ASN A 421 -27.01 8.32 7.36
N ALA A 422 -26.16 7.96 8.32
CA ALA A 422 -26.48 6.90 9.27
C ALA A 422 -27.35 7.48 10.40
N THR A 423 -28.65 7.69 10.13
CA THR A 423 -29.62 7.89 11.23
C THR A 423 -29.70 6.59 12.02
N PHE A 424 -29.01 6.56 13.17
CA PHE A 424 -29.07 5.48 14.14
C PHE A 424 -30.53 5.22 14.54
N ASN A 425 -31.08 4.08 14.13
CA ASN A 425 -32.45 3.71 14.45
C ASN A 425 -32.51 3.10 15.85
N VAL A 426 -33.02 3.87 16.82
CA VAL A 426 -33.23 3.48 18.22
C VAL A 426 -33.92 2.10 18.35
N MET A 427 -34.74 1.72 17.37
CA MET A 427 -35.41 0.42 17.36
C MET A 427 -34.43 -0.77 17.25
N GLN A 428 -33.28 -0.60 16.59
CA GLN A 428 -32.26 -1.66 16.46
C GLN A 428 -31.52 -1.90 17.78
N ILE A 429 -31.23 -0.84 18.53
CA ILE A 429 -30.64 -0.94 19.88
C ILE A 429 -31.62 -1.62 20.85
N VAL A 430 -32.90 -1.23 20.80
CA VAL A 430 -33.95 -1.83 21.63
C VAL A 430 -34.13 -3.32 21.29
N THR A 431 -34.13 -3.67 20.00
CA THR A 431 -34.24 -5.07 19.57
C THR A 431 -33.03 -5.89 20.03
N PHE A 432 -31.81 -5.34 19.91
CA PHE A 432 -30.59 -5.99 20.40
C PHE A 432 -30.61 -6.21 21.92
N LEU A 433 -31.05 -5.21 22.69
CA LEU A 433 -31.17 -5.30 24.15
C LEU A 433 -32.22 -6.35 24.58
N ILE A 434 -33.35 -6.43 23.88
CA ILE A 434 -34.39 -7.45 24.15
C ILE A 434 -33.84 -8.86 23.89
N VAL A 435 -33.10 -9.05 22.81
CA VAL A 435 -32.47 -10.35 22.49
C VAL A 435 -31.42 -10.70 23.54
N LEU A 436 -30.62 -9.73 23.99
CA LEU A 436 -29.58 -9.93 25.01
C LEU A 436 -30.19 -10.29 26.38
N ILE A 437 -31.27 -9.61 26.79
CA ILE A 437 -31.97 -9.90 28.05
C ILE A 437 -32.67 -11.28 27.96
N GLY A 438 -33.26 -11.59 26.80
CA GLY A 438 -33.87 -12.89 26.53
C GLY A 438 -32.88 -14.04 26.64
N SER A 439 -31.70 -13.93 26.02
CA SER A 439 -30.66 -14.96 26.07
C SER A 439 -30.07 -15.13 27.48
N LEU A 440 -29.87 -14.04 28.22
CA LEU A 440 -29.40 -14.09 29.61
C LEU A 440 -30.42 -14.78 30.53
N SER A 441 -31.72 -14.54 30.32
CA SER A 441 -32.79 -15.17 31.10
C SER A 441 -32.93 -16.68 30.85
N ILE A 442 -32.62 -17.14 29.62
CA ILE A 442 -32.59 -18.56 29.26
C ILE A 442 -31.38 -19.25 29.90
N LEU A 443 -30.21 -18.62 29.87
CA LEU A 443 -28.99 -19.11 30.52
C LEU A 443 -29.17 -19.24 32.05
N LEU A 444 -29.78 -18.25 32.70
CA LEU A 444 -30.05 -18.28 34.14
C LEU A 444 -31.10 -19.35 34.53
N LYS A 445 -32.06 -19.67 33.64
CA LYS A 445 -33.02 -20.76 33.87
C LYS A 445 -32.41 -22.14 33.65
N LEU A 446 -31.52 -22.29 32.66
CA LEU A 446 -30.82 -23.56 32.40
C LEU A 446 -29.73 -23.86 33.43
N GLY A 447 -29.11 -22.84 34.03
CA GLY A 447 -28.13 -23.00 35.11
C GLY A 447 -28.71 -23.40 36.46
N ARG A 448 -30.01 -23.14 36.70
CA ARG A 448 -30.69 -23.47 37.97
C ARG A 448 -31.15 -24.94 38.08
N GLY A 449 -31.07 -25.73 37.02
CA GLY A 449 -31.55 -27.12 36.98
C GLY A 449 -30.53 -28.21 37.35
N LYS A 450 -29.33 -27.87 37.83
CA LYS A 450 -28.25 -28.86 38.09
C LYS A 450 -27.74 -28.93 39.54
N HIS A 451 -28.48 -28.40 40.50
CA HIS A 451 -28.17 -28.55 41.93
C HIS A 451 -29.39 -28.95 42.75
N GLU A 452 -30.05 -30.06 42.39
CA GLU A 452 -30.85 -30.88 43.31
C GLU A 452 -30.83 -32.32 42.77
N VAL A 453 -29.83 -33.10 43.21
CA VAL A 453 -29.84 -34.48 43.77
C VAL A 453 -28.37 -34.87 44.00
#